data_AF-F5NVE2-F1
#
_entry.id   AF-F5NVE2-F1
#
_cell.length_a   1.000
_cell.length_b   1.000
_cell.length_c   1.000
_cell.angle_alpha   90.00
_cell.angle_beta   90.00
_cell.angle_gamma   90.00
#
_symmetry.space_group_name_H-M   'P 1'
#
loop_
_entity.id
_entity.type
_entity.pdbx_description
1 polymer ?
#
loop_
_entity_poly.entity_id
_entity_poly.type
_entity_poly.pdbx_seq_one_letter_code
_entity_poly.pdbx_strand_id
1 'polypeptide(L)'
;MTTYGDGYISNKAQSFEVVAQYQFDFGLRPSLAYLKSKGRDLGRYGDQDMIEYIDVGATYFFNKNMSTYVDYKINLIDESDFTRAVDIRTDNIVATGITYQF
;
A
#
# COMPACT_ATOMS: atom_id res chain seq x y z
N MET A 1 -15.65 5.14 3.77
CA MET A 1 -16.56 3.98 3.88
C MET A 1 -15.84 2.84 3.18
N THR A 2 -15.46 1.78 3.91
CA THR A 2 -14.66 0.69 3.33
C THR A 2 -15.54 -0.55 3.23
N THR A 3 -15.67 -1.09 2.03
CA THR A 3 -16.53 -2.24 1.73
C THR A 3 -15.73 -3.53 1.90
N TYR A 4 -16.37 -4.57 2.44
CA TYR A 4 -15.80 -5.92 2.58
C TYR A 4 -16.84 -6.96 2.17
N GLY A 5 -16.46 -7.90 1.30
CA GLY A 5 -17.35 -8.94 0.75
C GLY A 5 -18.53 -8.40 -0.09
N ASP A 6 -19.49 -9.28 -0.40
CA ASP A 6 -20.73 -8.97 -1.13
C ASP A 6 -21.70 -8.14 -0.28
N GLY A 7 -21.39 -6.85 -0.09
CA GLY A 7 -22.35 -5.84 0.36
C GLY A 7 -22.32 -5.47 1.85
N TYR A 8 -21.30 -5.84 2.60
CA TYR A 8 -21.15 -5.39 3.99
C TYR A 8 -20.27 -4.13 4.09
N ILE A 9 -20.80 -3.12 4.76
CA ILE A 9 -20.11 -1.85 5.01
C ILE A 9 -19.53 -1.90 6.43
N SER A 10 -18.21 -1.71 6.57
CA SER A 10 -17.62 -1.47 7.89
C SER A 10 -18.13 -0.12 8.42
N ASN A 11 -18.71 -0.12 9.62
CA ASN A 11 -19.24 1.08 10.28
C ASN A 11 -18.15 2.12 10.56
N LYS A 12 -16.88 1.70 10.70
CA LYS A 12 -15.77 2.61 10.97
C LYS A 12 -14.45 2.06 10.44
N ALA A 13 -13.86 2.75 9.48
CA ALA A 13 -12.48 2.49 9.05
C ALA A 13 -11.56 3.52 9.70
N GLN A 14 -10.46 3.04 10.29
CA GLN A 14 -9.38 3.89 10.77
C GLN A 14 -8.16 3.65 9.87
N SER A 15 -7.82 4.65 9.08
CA SER A 15 -6.64 4.64 8.23
C SER A 15 -5.55 5.51 8.83
N PHE A 16 -4.33 5.01 8.81
CA PHE A 16 -3.12 5.70 9.17
C PHE A 16 -2.14 5.55 8.01
N GLU A 17 -1.65 6.69 7.53
CA GLU A 17 -0.71 6.74 6.41
C GLU A 17 0.39 7.73 6.78
N VAL A 18 1.64 7.30 6.61
CA VAL A 18 2.80 8.17 6.75
C VAL A 18 3.72 7.94 5.56
N VAL A 19 4.19 9.03 4.98
CA VAL A 19 5.05 9.01 3.80
C VAL A 19 6.25 9.92 4.06
N ALA A 20 7.44 9.37 3.88
CA ALA A 20 8.70 10.08 3.91
C ALA A 20 9.36 9.97 2.55
N GLN A 21 9.75 11.10 1.96
CA GLN A 21 10.45 11.14 0.69
C GLN A 21 11.59 12.14 0.78
N TYR A 22 12.67 11.88 0.06
CA TYR A 22 13.78 12.81 -0.04
C TYR A 22 14.19 12.94 -1.50
N GLN A 23 14.22 14.16 -2.03
CA GLN A 23 14.66 14.42 -3.40
C GLN A 23 16.11 14.88 -3.35
N PHE A 24 17.01 14.09 -3.94
CA PHE A 24 18.38 14.51 -4.15
C PHE A 24 18.51 15.37 -5.40
N ASP A 25 19.50 16.27 -5.39
CA ASP A 25 19.82 17.17 -6.50
C ASP A 25 20.24 16.42 -7.78
N PHE A 26 20.75 15.19 -7.64
CA PHE A 26 21.16 14.34 -8.77
C PHE A 26 20.00 13.55 -9.41
N GLY A 27 18.75 13.81 -8.99
CA GLY A 27 17.55 13.25 -9.61
C GLY A 27 17.00 11.97 -8.96
N LEU A 28 17.66 11.40 -7.95
CA LEU A 28 17.09 10.27 -7.19
C LEU A 28 16.11 10.76 -6.12
N ARG A 29 14.99 10.06 -6.00
CA ARG A 29 13.97 10.29 -4.99
C ARG A 29 13.58 8.97 -4.31
N PRO A 30 14.27 8.57 -3.23
CA PRO A 30 13.77 7.51 -2.36
C PRO A 30 12.44 7.90 -1.70
N SER A 31 11.59 6.90 -1.49
CA SER A 31 10.33 6.98 -0.77
C SER A 31 10.20 5.82 0.22
N LEU A 32 9.64 6.13 1.39
CA LEU A 32 9.22 5.17 2.39
C LEU A 32 7.81 5.53 2.82
N ALA A 33 6.87 4.61 2.68
CA ALA A 33 5.51 4.78 3.16
C ALA A 33 5.10 3.63 4.07
N TYR A 34 4.29 3.95 5.08
CA TYR A 34 3.61 2.94 5.90
C TYR A 34 2.13 3.26 5.88
N LEU A 35 1.33 2.27 5.48
CA LEU A 35 -0.10 2.37 5.38
C LEU A 35 -0.73 1.26 6.21
N LYS A 36 -1.58 1.64 7.14
CA LYS A 36 -2.40 0.73 7.95
C LYS A 36 -3.85 1.18 7.89
N SER A 37 -4.74 0.31 7.46
CA SER A 37 -6.19 0.51 7.50
C SER A 37 -6.82 -0.62 8.29
N LYS A 38 -7.52 -0.25 9.36
CA LYS A 38 -8.25 -1.17 10.23
C LYS A 38 -9.74 -0.96 10.05
N GLY A 39 -10.43 -2.03 9.71
CA GLY A 39 -11.90 -2.09 9.76
C GLY A 39 -12.32 -2.40 11.18
N ARG A 40 -13.03 -1.47 11.83
CA ARG A 40 -13.66 -1.70 13.12
C ARG A 40 -15.10 -2.12 12.91
N ASP A 41 -15.56 -3.02 13.76
CA ASP A 41 -16.97 -3.44 13.84
C ASP A 41 -17.45 -4.23 12.59
N LEU A 42 -16.68 -5.24 12.16
CA LEU A 42 -17.01 -6.14 11.03
C LEU A 42 -17.92 -7.31 11.46
N GLY A 43 -18.97 -7.02 12.23
CA GLY A 43 -19.97 -8.02 12.64
C GLY A 43 -19.37 -9.23 13.37
N ARG A 44 -19.48 -10.43 12.78
CA ARG A 44 -19.07 -11.72 13.40
C ARG A 44 -17.56 -11.91 13.54
N TYR A 45 -16.74 -11.07 12.89
CA TYR A 45 -15.28 -11.18 12.87
C TYR A 45 -14.53 -10.13 13.72
N GLY A 46 -15.27 -9.21 14.36
CA GLY A 46 -14.69 -8.20 15.26
C GLY A 46 -13.90 -7.11 14.54
N ASP A 47 -12.78 -6.70 15.13
CA ASP A 47 -11.85 -5.73 14.57
C ASP A 47 -10.80 -6.45 13.70
N GLN A 48 -10.77 -6.15 12.39
CA GLN A 48 -9.83 -6.80 11.46
C GLN A 48 -9.00 -5.76 10.71
N ASP A 49 -7.72 -6.06 10.55
CA ASP A 49 -6.80 -5.24 9.78
C ASP A 49 -7.02 -5.56 8.29
N MET A 50 -7.46 -4.56 7.52
CA MET A 50 -7.85 -4.74 6.11
C MET A 50 -6.69 -4.48 5.16
N ILE A 51 -5.81 -3.54 5.52
CA ILE A 51 -4.64 -3.15 4.74
C ILE A 51 -3.51 -2.88 5.72
N GLU A 52 -2.35 -3.53 5.56
CA GLU A 52 -1.14 -3.14 6.29
C GLU A 52 0.08 -3.44 5.43
N TYR A 53 0.79 -2.40 5.01
CA TYR A 53 2.01 -2.57 4.23
C TYR A 53 3.00 -1.44 4.45
N ILE A 54 4.27 -1.79 4.27
CA ILE A 54 5.37 -0.85 4.10
C ILE A 54 5.69 -0.82 2.61
N ASP A 55 5.79 0.36 2.03
CA ASP A 55 6.27 0.56 0.68
C ASP A 55 7.64 1.23 0.73
N VAL A 56 8.63 0.58 0.14
CA VAL A 56 9.99 1.10 0.01
C VAL A 56 10.28 1.25 -1.46
N GLY A 57 10.51 2.47 -1.89
CA GLY A 57 10.66 2.79 -3.30
C GLY A 57 11.77 3.78 -3.58
N ALA A 58 12.14 3.86 -4.86
CA ALA A 58 13.02 4.89 -5.37
C ALA A 58 12.65 5.21 -6.82
N THR A 59 12.44 6.50 -7.08
CA THR A 59 12.32 7.02 -8.45
C THR A 59 13.62 7.70 -8.85
N TYR A 60 14.15 7.40 -10.03
CA TYR A 60 15.28 8.11 -10.63
C TYR A 60 14.81 8.93 -11.83
N PHE A 61 15.01 10.23 -11.77
CA PHE A 61 14.71 11.16 -12.84
C PHE A 61 15.95 11.40 -13.68
N PHE A 62 15.97 10.86 -14.91
CA PHE A 62 17.06 11.13 -15.87
C PHE A 62 16.97 12.57 -16.39
N ASN A 63 15.76 13.03 -16.67
CA ASN A 63 15.43 14.38 -17.11
C ASN A 63 13.93 14.65 -16.85
N LYS A 64 13.42 15.83 -17.25
CA LYS A 64 12.00 16.19 -17.09
C LYS A 64 11.03 15.30 -17.87
N ASN A 65 11.54 14.51 -18.81
CA ASN A 65 10.77 13.73 -19.77
C ASN A 65 10.92 12.22 -19.58
N MET A 66 11.84 11.76 -18.72
CA MET A 66 12.12 10.34 -18.52
C MET A 66 12.49 10.04 -17.07
N SER A 67 11.78 9.09 -16.48
CA SER A 67 12.06 8.57 -15.15
C SER A 67 11.95 7.05 -15.12
N THR A 68 12.62 6.43 -14.16
CA THR A 68 12.41 5.03 -13.81
C THR A 68 12.09 4.93 -12.33
N TYR A 69 11.34 3.92 -11.92
CA TYR A 69 11.04 3.69 -10.53
C TYR A 69 11.10 2.20 -10.19
N VAL A 70 11.44 1.93 -8.94
CA VAL A 70 11.32 0.62 -8.31
C VAL A 70 10.62 0.82 -6.98
N ASP A 71 9.52 0.11 -6.77
CA ASP A 71 8.75 0.13 -5.54
C ASP A 71 8.60 -1.31 -5.03
N TYR A 72 8.84 -1.48 -3.74
CA TYR A 72 8.69 -2.76 -3.07
C TYR A 72 7.66 -2.63 -1.95
N LYS A 73 6.49 -3.20 -2.22
CA LYS A 73 5.41 -3.34 -1.27
C LYS A 73 5.63 -4.59 -0.42
N ILE A 74 6.04 -4.36 0.82
CA ILE A 74 6.15 -5.37 1.87
C ILE A 74 4.81 -5.43 2.57
N ASN A 75 4.08 -6.51 2.34
CA ASN A 75 2.80 -6.75 2.98
C ASN A 75 3.05 -7.26 4.40
N LEU A 76 2.38 -6.66 5.38
CA LEU A 76 2.51 -7.01 6.79
C LEU A 76 1.26 -7.74 7.33
N ILE A 77 0.27 -7.99 6.46
CA ILE A 77 -0.91 -8.76 6.83
C ILE A 77 -0.54 -10.25 6.82
N ASP A 78 -0.67 -10.89 7.97
CA ASP A 78 -0.51 -12.34 8.10
C ASP A 78 -1.69 -13.10 7.47
N GLU A 79 -1.39 -14.23 6.84
CA GLU A 79 -2.41 -15.11 6.27
C GLU A 79 -3.30 -15.69 7.39
N SER A 80 -4.60 -15.41 7.32
CA SER A 80 -5.60 -15.91 8.26
C SER A 80 -6.84 -16.38 7.52
N ASP A 81 -7.72 -17.11 8.22
CA ASP A 81 -8.99 -17.54 7.63
C ASP A 81 -9.86 -16.36 7.18
N PHE A 82 -9.66 -15.17 7.78
CA PHE A 82 -10.29 -13.93 7.37
C PHE A 82 -9.71 -13.38 6.06
N THR A 83 -8.39 -13.36 5.87
CA THR A 83 -7.77 -12.86 4.63
C THR A 83 -8.07 -13.78 3.44
N ARG A 84 -8.11 -15.10 3.67
CA ARG A 84 -8.57 -16.08 2.67
C ARG A 84 -10.06 -15.96 2.34
N ALA A 85 -10.90 -15.62 3.31
CA ALA A 85 -12.35 -15.47 3.08
C ALA A 85 -12.73 -14.26 2.21
N VAL A 86 -11.84 -13.27 2.06
CA VAL A 86 -12.07 -12.08 1.23
C VAL A 86 -10.97 -11.74 0.25
N ASP A 87 -10.12 -12.72 -0.05
CA ASP A 87 -9.12 -12.58 -1.09
C ASP A 87 -8.19 -11.35 -0.88
N ILE A 88 -7.86 -11.07 0.39
CA ILE A 88 -6.85 -10.06 0.70
C ILE A 88 -5.50 -10.68 0.37
N ARG A 89 -4.87 -10.20 -0.72
CA ARG A 89 -3.52 -10.61 -1.12
C ARG A 89 -2.54 -10.27 0.00
N THR A 90 -1.92 -11.29 0.60
CA THR A 90 -0.90 -11.18 1.66
C THR A 90 0.52 -11.21 1.11
N ASP A 91 0.69 -11.42 -0.19
CA ASP A 91 2.01 -11.48 -0.81
C ASP A 91 2.67 -10.10 -0.94
N ASN A 92 4.01 -10.12 -0.91
CA ASN A 92 4.84 -8.97 -1.26
C ASN A 92 4.78 -8.71 -2.77
N ILE A 93 4.86 -7.44 -3.17
CA ILE A 93 4.82 -7.04 -4.58
C ILE A 93 6.02 -6.16 -4.89
N VAL A 94 6.74 -6.49 -5.96
CA VAL A 94 7.77 -5.62 -6.53
C VAL A 94 7.20 -5.02 -7.81
N ALA A 95 7.26 -3.70 -7.92
CA ALA A 95 6.91 -2.96 -9.12
C ALA A 95 8.16 -2.25 -9.66
N THR A 96 8.38 -2.34 -10.97
CA THR A 96 9.44 -1.60 -11.65
C THR A 96 8.87 -1.03 -12.93
N GLY A 97 9.25 0.19 -13.27
CA GLY A 97 8.77 0.84 -14.49
C GLY A 97 9.70 1.90 -15.03
N ILE A 98 9.49 2.23 -16.29
CA ILE A 98 10.09 3.38 -16.96
C ILE A 98 8.95 4.22 -17.52
N THR A 99 8.98 5.51 -17.25
CA THR A 99 7.98 6.46 -17.72
C THR A 99 8.67 7.46 -18.64
N TYR A 100 8.08 7.66 -19.82
CA TYR A 100 8.46 8.72 -20.75
C TYR A 100 7.26 9.64 -20.96
N GLN A 101 7.47 10.96 -20.82
CA GLN A 101 6.42 11.98 -20.89
C GLN A 101 6.87 13.16 -21.77
N PHE A 102 5.95 13.71 -22.56
CA PHE A 102 6.18 14.79 -23.52
C PHE A 102 5.56 16.12 -23.06
#